data_AF-A0A8D6UDP0-F1
#
_entry.id   AF-A0A8D6UDP0-F1
#
_cell.length_a   1.000
_cell.length_b   1.000
_cell.length_c   1.000
_cell.angle_alpha   90.00
_cell.angle_beta   90.00
_cell.angle_gamma   90.00
#
_symmetry.space_group_name_H-M   'P 1'
#
loop_
_entity.id
_entity.type
_entity.pdbx_description
1 polymer ?
#
loop_
_entity_poly.entity_id
_entity_poly.type
_entity_poly.pdbx_seq_one_letter_code
_entity_poly.pdbx_strand_id
1 'polypeptide(L)' 'MFTYNDRSNNINLPLHTDYLNYRMNSVRRRHPELSPASPHKLRHTGATLARKSGVPLEIISEALTHSDKQITKTYVNIKI' A
#
# COMPACT_ATOMS: atom_id res chain seq x y z
N MET A 1 -6.64 -12.62 9.07
CA MET A 1 -7.76 -12.29 8.15
C MET A 1 -8.21 -10.88 8.49
N PHE A 2 -8.30 -9.97 7.51
CA PHE A 2 -8.77 -8.61 7.78
C PHE A 2 -10.29 -8.61 7.96
N THR A 3 -10.75 -7.98 9.03
CA THR A 3 -12.17 -7.92 9.38
C THR A 3 -12.64 -6.48 9.60
N TYR A 4 -13.94 -6.26 9.54
CA TYR A 4 -14.57 -5.00 9.92
C TYR A 4 -15.84 -5.23 10.74
N ASN A 5 -16.25 -4.20 11.47
CA ASN A 5 -17.55 -4.16 12.13
C ASN A 5 -18.52 -3.38 11.24
N ASP A 6 -19.69 -3.95 10.96
CA ASP A 6 -20.70 -3.26 10.16
C ASP A 6 -21.55 -2.30 11.01
N ARG A 7 -22.46 -1.58 10.34
CA ARG A 7 -23.39 -0.64 10.99
C ARG A 7 -24.51 -1.35 11.76
N SER A 8 -24.67 -2.66 11.57
CA SER A 8 -25.64 -3.52 12.24
C SER A 8 -25.03 -4.22 13.45
N ASN A 9 -23.84 -3.81 13.89
CA ASN A 9 -23.09 -4.34 15.03
C ASN A 9 -22.62 -5.80 14.86
N ASN A 10 -22.56 -6.31 13.62
CA ASN A 10 -21.90 -7.58 13.33
C ASN A 10 -20.38 -7.38 13.42
N ILE A 11 -19.72 -8.25 14.18
CA ILE A 11 -18.28 -8.22 14.39
C ILE A 11 -17.57 -9.26 13.52
N ASN A 12 -16.29 -9.01 13.24
CA ASN A 12 -15.41 -9.95 12.54
C ASN A 12 -15.84 -10.35 11.12
N LEU A 13 -16.60 -9.49 10.42
CA LEU A 13 -17.03 -9.78 9.06
C LEU A 13 -15.82 -9.78 8.10
N PRO A 14 -15.77 -10.72 7.13
CA PRO A 14 -14.70 -10.77 6.14
C PRO A 14 -14.67 -9.47 5.33
N LEU A 15 -13.49 -8.87 5.22
CA LEU A 15 -13.32 -7.68 4.40
C LEU A 15 -13.31 -8.06 2.91
N HIS A 16 -14.25 -7.51 2.14
CA HIS A 16 -14.22 -7.66 0.69
C HIS A 16 -13.03 -6.88 0.09
N THR A 17 -12.42 -7.40 -0.98
CA THR A 17 -11.26 -6.77 -1.64
C THR A 17 -11.56 -5.35 -2.12
N ASP A 18 -12.78 -5.10 -2.60
CA ASP A 18 -13.22 -3.77 -3.03
C ASP A 18 -13.28 -2.74 -1.92
N TYR A 19 -13.26 -3.15 -0.65
CA TYR A 19 -13.24 -2.22 0.47
C TYR A 19 -12.11 -1.19 0.32
N LEU A 20 -10.91 -1.64 -0.08
CA LEU A 20 -9.77 -0.75 -0.30
C LEU A 20 -10.04 0.23 -1.45
N ASN A 21 -10.68 -0.22 -2.53
CA ASN A 21 -11.06 0.65 -3.65
C ASN A 21 -12.05 1.73 -3.19
N TYR A 22 -13.04 1.38 -2.37
CA TYR A 22 -13.98 2.34 -1.79
C TYR A 22 -13.28 3.35 -0.87
N ARG A 23 -12.31 2.92 -0.06
CA ARG A 23 -11.51 3.81 0.77
C ARG A 23 -10.69 4.80 -0.08
N MET A 24 -10.03 4.32 -1.14
CA MET A 24 -9.30 5.19 -2.07
C MET A 24 -10.22 6.21 -2.76
N ASN A 25 -11.41 5.77 -3.18
CA ASN A 25 -12.42 6.67 -3.76
C ASN A 25 -12.89 7.75 -2.78
N SER A 26 -13.05 7.39 -1.51
CA SER A 26 -13.40 8.35 -0.45
C SER A 26 -12.32 9.40 -0.21
N VAL A 27 -11.03 9.03 -0.28
CA VAL A 27 -9.92 10.00 -0.22
C VAL A 27 -9.94 10.91 -1.43
N ARG A 28 -10.05 10.35 -2.64
CA ARG A 28 -10.09 11.12 -3.90
C ARG A 28 -11.23 12.15 -3.92
N ARG A 29 -12.41 11.80 -3.41
CA ARG A 29 -13.54 12.74 -3.33
C ARG A 29 -13.29 13.92 -2.38
N ARG A 30 -12.48 13.72 -1.33
CA ARG A 30 -12.14 14.77 -0.36
C ARG A 30 -10.91 15.59 -0.77
N HIS A 31 -10.06 15.02 -1.63
CA HIS A 31 -8.80 15.60 -2.07
C HIS A 31 -8.65 15.50 -3.59
N PRO A 32 -9.46 16.24 -4.37
CA PRO A 32 -9.40 16.21 -5.83
C PRO A 32 -8.08 16.76 -6.41
N GLU A 33 -7.32 17.53 -5.62
CA GLU A 33 -6.00 18.06 -5.97
C GLU A 33 -4.91 16.99 -6.04
N LEU A 34 -5.12 15.83 -5.41
CA LEU A 34 -4.15 14.75 -5.38
C LEU A 34 -4.23 13.88 -6.63
N SER A 35 -3.07 13.49 -7.15
CA SER A 35 -2.96 12.53 -8.24
C SER A 35 -3.64 11.19 -7.89
N PRO A 36 -4.35 10.55 -8.83
CA PRO A 36 -4.99 9.25 -8.58
C PRO A 36 -4.01 8.17 -8.13
N ALA A 37 -4.26 7.62 -6.94
CA ALA A 37 -3.47 6.55 -6.36
C ALA A 37 -4.32 5.26 -6.19
N SER A 38 -3.65 4.11 -6.28
CA SER A 38 -4.21 2.80 -5.93
C SER A 38 -3.44 2.22 -4.74
N PRO A 39 -4.00 1.25 -3.99
CA PRO A 39 -3.27 0.64 -2.87
C PRO A 39 -1.91 0.09 -3.28
N HIS A 40 -1.82 -0.49 -4.48
CA HIS A 40 -0.56 -0.98 -5.01
C HIS A 40 0.44 0.15 -5.28
N LYS A 41 0.04 1.29 -5.89
CA LYS A 41 0.92 2.46 -6.08
C LYS A 41 1.42 3.05 -4.74
N LEU A 42 0.57 3.04 -3.72
CA LEU A 42 0.97 3.49 -2.38
C LEU A 42 2.00 2.54 -1.75
N ARG A 43 1.87 1.22 -1.95
CA ARG A 43 2.89 0.24 -1.54
C ARG A 43 4.24 0.52 -2.18
N HIS A 44 4.27 0.82 -3.48
CA HIS A 44 5.50 1.27 -4.18
C HIS A 44 6.10 2.54 -3.57
N THR A 45 5.24 3.52 -3.28
CA THR A 45 5.64 4.80 -2.67
C THR A 45 6.28 4.58 -1.29
N GLY A 46 5.67 3.72 -0.45
CA GLY A 46 6.23 3.35 0.85
C GLY A 46 7.61 2.70 0.75
N ALA A 47 7.80 1.78 -0.19
CA ALA A 47 9.10 1.16 -0.45
C ALA A 47 10.17 2.18 -0.89
N THR A 48 9.81 3.09 -1.80
CA THR A 48 10.69 4.16 -2.25
C THR A 48 11.08 5.09 -1.10
N LEU A 49 10.12 5.50 -0.26
CA LEU A 49 10.38 6.37 0.89
C LEU A 49 11.31 5.69 1.91
N ALA A 50 11.06 4.42 2.24
CA ALA A 50 11.92 3.66 3.14
C ALA A 50 13.37 3.61 2.63
N ARG A 51 13.55 3.38 1.32
CA ARG A 51 14.90 3.35 0.73
C ARG A 51 15.57 4.72 0.74
N LYS A 52 14.82 5.79 0.48
CA LYS A 52 15.33 7.17 0.61
C LYS A 52 15.74 7.52 2.03
N SER A 53 15.05 6.97 3.03
CA SER A 53 15.40 7.10 4.45
C SER A 53 16.58 6.21 4.87
N GLY A 54 17.27 5.56 3.93
CA GLY A 54 18.46 4.75 4.21
C GLY A 54 18.16 3.32 4.69
N VAL A 55 16.90 2.87 4.66
CA VAL A 55 16.57 1.49 5.03
C VAL A 55 17.23 0.53 4.01
N PRO A 56 17.93 -0.53 4.48
CA PRO A 56 18.53 -1.51 3.60
C PRO A 56 17.49 -2.18 2.70
N LEU A 57 17.90 -2.52 1.47
CA LEU A 57 16.99 -3.10 0.48
C LEU A 57 16.45 -4.45 0.93
N GLU A 58 17.24 -5.20 1.70
CA GLU A 58 16.92 -6.51 2.26
C GLU A 58 15.73 -6.41 3.21
N ILE A 59 15.75 -5.44 4.13
CA ILE A 59 14.66 -5.19 5.09
C ILE A 59 13.38 -4.77 4.36
N ILE A 60 13.50 -3.92 3.33
CA ILE A 60 12.36 -3.52 2.50
C ILE A 60 11.81 -4.73 1.73
N SER A 61 12.68 -5.57 1.17
CA SER A 61 12.30 -6.76 0.41
C SER A 61 11.56 -7.78 1.28
N GLU A 62 12.05 -7.98 2.51
CA GLU A 62 11.43 -8.84 3.52
C GLU A 62 10.05 -8.30 3.91
N ALA A 63 9.95 -7.00 4.24
CA ALA A 63 8.68 -6.37 4.58
C ALA A 63 7.63 -6.41 3.45
N LEU A 64 8.09 -6.44 2.19
CA LEU A 64 7.23 -6.59 1.01
C LEU A 64 7.05 -8.06 0.60
N THR A 65 7.55 -9.02 1.35
CA THR A 65 7.42 -10.47 1.07
C THR A 65 7.79 -10.83 -0.38
N HIS A 66 8.79 -10.15 -0.94
CA HIS A 66 9.23 -10.42 -2.31
C HIS A 66 10.21 -11.61 -2.30
N SER A 67 9.90 -12.66 -3.07
CA SER A 67 10.76 -13.84 -3.21
C SER A 67 12.05 -13.55 -3.99
N ASP A 68 12.08 -12.48 -4.78
CA ASP A 68 13.23 -12.10 -5.61
C ASP A 68 13.69 -10.66 -5.31
N LYS A 69 14.97 -10.51 -4.94
CA LYS A 69 15.63 -9.23 -4.63
C LYS A 69 15.72 -8.30 -5.86
N GLN A 70 15.65 -8.83 -7.08
CA GLN A 70 15.62 -8.04 -8.31
C GLN A 70 14.30 -7.26 -8.46
N ILE A 71 13.17 -7.78 -7.95
CA ILE A 71 11.89 -7.07 -7.94
C ILE A 71 12.02 -5.78 -7.12
N THR A 72 12.73 -5.82 -5.99
CA THR A 72 12.88 -4.67 -5.10
C THR A 72 13.70 -3.54 -5.75
N LYS A 73 14.59 -3.83 -6.72
CA LYS A 73 15.26 -2.79 -7.52
C LYS A 73 14.29 -1.99 -8.38
N THR A 74 13.27 -2.61 -8.97
CA THR A 74 12.23 -1.92 -9.75
C THR A 74 11.37 -0.99 -8.88
N TYR A 75 11.22 -1.31 -7.59
CA TYR A 75 10.43 -0.52 -6.64
C TYR A 75 11.15 0.73 -6.16
N VAL A 76 12.47 0.80 -6.33
CA VAL A 76 13.21 2.00 -5.98
C VAL A 76 13.58 2.79 -7.22
N ASN A 77 12.71 3.75 -7.52
CA ASN A 77 12.92 4.71 -8.60
C ASN A 77 13.95 5.79 -8.18
N ILE A 78 15.14 5.37 -7.74
CA ILE A 78 16.27 6.27 -7.49
C ILE A 78 17.14 6.27 -8.74
N LYS A 79 17.17 7.40 -9.44
CA LYS A 79 18.39 7.77 -10.16
C LYS A 79 19.43 8.08 -9.08
N ILE A 80 20.53 7.33 -9.11
CA ILE A 80 21.77 7.74 -8.44
C ILE A 80 22.27 9.00 -9.14
#